data_AF-A0AAV7YNF6-F1
#
_entry.id   AF-A0AAV7YNF6-F1
#
_cell.length_a   1.000
_cell.length_b   1.000
_cell.length_c   1.000
_cell.angle_alpha   90.00
_cell.angle_beta   90.00
_cell.angle_gamma   90.00
#
_symmetry.space_group_name_H-M   'P 1'
#
loop_
_entity.id
_entity.type
_entity.pdbx_description
1 polymer ?
#
loop_
_entity_poly.entity_id
_entity_poly.type
_entity_poly.pdbx_seq_one_letter_code
_entity_poly.pdbx_strand_id
1 'polypeptide(L)'
;MINSKKSLKKLQEQDLISLGKTILSLICGVQKNDNLNESIKLVLIPNYSTKLKDLFKYLLMYENSQETPTIEKMVLMINDDILNHLKKKNYQENDITACQLEKEVDNGQILNLLFKLFSIVEKPNLLNNKTWITTGNHRLLQLFKDSCFHQVDENNLPVIDYLHVMESLKKIDRYMNQNCLIYT
;
A
#
# COMPACT_ATOMS: atom_id res chain seq x y z
N MET A 1 32.39 -26.56 31.57
CA MET A 1 31.75 -27.87 31.28
C MET A 1 30.81 -27.66 30.11
N ILE A 2 31.11 -28.34 28.99
CA ILE A 2 30.50 -28.15 27.68
C ILE A 2 29.05 -28.65 27.74
N ASN A 3 28.08 -27.74 27.67
CA ASN A 3 26.66 -28.09 27.60
C ASN A 3 26.45 -29.02 26.40
N SER A 4 26.02 -30.25 26.70
CA SER A 4 25.63 -31.27 25.73
C SER A 4 24.81 -30.64 24.59
N LYS A 5 25.29 -30.79 23.35
CA LYS A 5 24.53 -30.42 22.14
C LYS A 5 23.12 -31.02 22.25
N LYS A 6 22.12 -30.21 22.65
CA LYS A 6 20.72 -30.59 22.45
C LYS A 6 20.61 -30.93 20.95
N SER A 7 20.10 -32.11 20.64
CA SER A 7 19.83 -32.49 19.25
C SER A 7 19.00 -31.38 18.60
N LEU A 8 19.36 -30.96 17.39
CA LEU A 8 18.66 -29.91 16.64
C LEU A 8 17.14 -30.13 16.64
N LYS A 9 16.71 -31.39 16.57
CA LYS A 9 15.29 -31.80 16.64
C LYS A 9 14.62 -31.36 17.95
N LYS A 10 15.29 -31.54 19.10
CA LYS A 10 14.76 -31.11 20.41
C LYS A 10 14.65 -29.60 20.53
N LEU A 11 15.49 -28.84 19.84
CA LEU A 11 15.39 -27.38 19.80
C LEU A 11 14.20 -26.95 18.93
N GLN A 12 14.04 -27.55 17.74
CA GLN A 12 12.89 -27.29 16.86
C GLN A 12 11.54 -27.64 17.53
N GLU A 13 11.49 -28.73 18.28
CA GLU A 13 10.33 -29.10 19.11
C GLU A 13 10.04 -28.03 20.17
N GLN A 14 11.08 -27.55 20.87
CA GLN A 14 10.95 -26.48 21.86
C GLN A 14 10.41 -25.18 21.24
N ASP A 15 10.85 -24.84 20.02
CA ASP A 15 10.39 -23.65 19.30
C ASP A 15 8.90 -23.75 18.94
N LEU A 16 8.43 -24.90 18.46
CA LEU A 16 7.02 -25.11 18.13
C LEU A 16 6.10 -25.04 19.37
N ILE A 17 6.55 -25.57 20.50
CA ILE A 17 5.82 -25.46 21.77
C ILE A 17 5.80 -24.01 22.25
N SER A 18 6.93 -23.30 22.09
CA SER A 18 7.02 -21.88 22.45
C SER A 18 6.06 -21.04 21.60
N LEU A 19 5.92 -21.37 20.31
CA LEU A 19 4.95 -20.75 19.41
C LEU A 19 3.51 -21.01 19.85
N GLY A 20 3.19 -22.25 20.25
CA GLY A 20 1.87 -22.55 20.83
C GLY A 20 1.57 -21.71 22.07
N LYS A 21 2.56 -21.53 22.96
CA LYS A 21 2.44 -20.69 24.16
C LYS A 21 2.30 -19.20 23.84
N THR A 22 2.96 -18.69 22.80
CA THR A 22 2.79 -17.28 22.40
C THR A 22 1.42 -17.04 21.80
N ILE A 23 0.91 -17.92 20.93
CA ILE A 23 -0.45 -17.80 20.39
C ILE A 23 -1.47 -17.85 21.54
N LEU A 24 -1.27 -18.74 22.54
CA LEU A 24 -2.10 -18.79 23.74
C LEU A 24 -2.09 -17.46 24.52
N SER A 25 -0.90 -16.86 24.69
CA SER A 25 -0.76 -15.57 25.38
C SER A 25 -1.42 -14.41 24.62
N LEU A 26 -1.39 -14.43 23.28
CA LEU A 26 -2.07 -13.44 22.43
C LEU A 26 -3.59 -13.54 22.55
N ILE A 27 -4.13 -14.76 22.63
CA ILE A 27 -5.57 -14.99 22.74
C ILE A 27 -6.08 -14.64 24.14
N CYS A 28 -5.39 -15.11 25.19
CA CYS A 28 -5.83 -14.90 26.56
C CYS A 28 -5.45 -13.50 27.10
N GLY A 29 -4.54 -12.77 26.46
CA GLY A 29 -4.03 -11.48 26.94
C GLY A 29 -3.19 -11.59 28.23
N VAL A 30 -2.97 -12.80 28.76
CA VAL A 30 -2.24 -13.03 30.01
C VAL A 30 -0.77 -13.28 29.70
N GLN A 31 0.08 -12.35 30.12
CA GLN A 31 1.53 -12.55 30.12
C GLN A 31 1.91 -13.41 31.32
N LYS A 32 2.24 -14.67 31.04
CA LYS A 32 2.91 -15.65 31.90
C LYS A 32 2.03 -16.40 32.92
N ASN A 33 1.98 -17.71 32.66
CA ASN A 33 2.24 -18.81 33.59
C ASN A 33 1.23 -19.34 34.61
N ASP A 34 0.13 -18.68 34.97
CA ASP A 34 -0.51 -19.19 36.19
C ASP A 34 -1.36 -20.45 36.04
N ASN A 35 -1.91 -20.79 34.87
CA ASN A 35 -2.52 -22.11 34.65
C ASN A 35 -2.62 -22.47 33.15
N LEU A 36 -1.60 -23.10 32.56
CA LEU A 36 -1.65 -23.60 31.17
C LEU A 36 -2.92 -24.41 30.88
N ASN A 37 -3.35 -25.23 31.84
CA ASN A 37 -4.54 -26.07 31.71
C ASN A 37 -5.86 -25.29 31.72
N GLU A 38 -5.94 -24.14 32.42
CA GLU A 38 -7.12 -23.28 32.38
C GLU A 38 -7.13 -22.42 31.13
N SER A 39 -5.98 -21.89 30.72
CA SER A 39 -5.81 -21.15 29.47
C SER A 39 -6.15 -22.00 28.25
N ILE A 40 -5.78 -23.29 28.25
CA ILE A 40 -6.17 -24.24 27.19
C ILE A 40 -7.69 -24.46 27.18
N LYS A 41 -8.33 -24.57 28.36
CA LYS A 41 -9.80 -24.66 28.46
C LYS A 41 -10.49 -23.41 27.92
N LEU A 42 -9.92 -22.21 28.12
CA LEU A 42 -10.45 -20.95 27.58
C LEU A 42 -10.38 -20.90 26.04
N VAL A 43 -9.33 -21.45 25.42
CA VAL A 43 -9.24 -21.55 23.95
C VAL A 43 -10.17 -22.63 23.38
N LEU A 44 -10.45 -23.68 24.14
CA LEU A 44 -11.41 -24.73 23.77
C LEU A 44 -12.88 -24.29 23.83
N ILE A 45 -13.19 -23.09 24.36
CA ILE A 45 -14.52 -22.45 24.34
C ILE A 45 -15.05 -22.35 22.89
N PRO A 46 -16.37 -22.46 22.66
CA PRO A 46 -17.00 -22.46 21.33
C PRO A 46 -16.70 -21.25 20.41
N ASN A 47 -16.11 -20.17 20.93
CA ASN A 47 -15.93 -18.92 20.17
C ASN A 47 -14.79 -18.96 19.13
N TYR A 48 -13.95 -20.00 19.13
CA TYR A 48 -12.83 -20.12 18.20
C TYR A 48 -13.02 -21.23 17.16
N SER A 49 -12.44 -20.99 15.97
CA SER A 49 -12.43 -21.93 14.84
C SER A 49 -11.90 -23.30 15.25
N THR A 50 -12.51 -24.35 14.71
CA THR A 50 -12.08 -25.75 14.89
C THR A 50 -10.63 -25.95 14.45
N LYS A 51 -10.21 -25.32 13.35
CA LYS A 51 -8.82 -25.35 12.85
C LYS A 51 -7.81 -24.86 13.89
N LEU A 52 -8.14 -23.77 14.59
CA LEU A 52 -7.29 -23.21 15.64
C LEU A 52 -7.20 -24.17 16.83
N LYS A 53 -8.30 -24.79 17.23
CA LYS A 53 -8.32 -25.81 18.29
C LYS A 53 -7.46 -27.03 17.92
N ASP A 54 -7.52 -27.49 16.67
CA ASP A 54 -6.72 -28.63 16.20
C ASP A 54 -5.23 -28.29 16.14
N LEU A 55 -4.88 -27.06 15.75
CA LEU A 55 -3.51 -26.55 15.81
C LEU A 55 -2.98 -26.49 17.24
N PHE A 56 -3.80 -26.06 18.21
CA PHE A 56 -3.40 -26.05 19.62
C PHE A 56 -3.18 -27.46 20.17
N LYS A 57 -4.03 -28.42 19.83
CA LYS A 57 -3.81 -29.83 20.18
C LYS A 57 -2.50 -30.33 19.61
N TYR A 58 -2.20 -29.98 18.35
CA TYR A 58 -0.97 -30.39 17.68
C TYR A 58 0.30 -29.75 18.29
N LEU A 59 0.25 -28.48 18.70
CA LEU A 59 1.43 -27.77 19.26
C LEU A 59 1.66 -28.01 20.76
N LEU A 60 0.59 -28.20 21.55
CA LEU A 60 0.67 -28.26 23.01
C LEU A 60 0.34 -29.63 23.62
N MET A 61 -0.40 -30.50 22.92
CA MET A 61 -0.79 -31.83 23.43
C MET A 61 -0.11 -32.98 22.70
N TYR A 62 1.04 -32.71 22.05
CA TYR A 62 1.78 -33.72 21.29
C TYR A 62 2.36 -34.84 22.17
N GLU A 63 2.49 -34.63 23.49
CA GLU A 63 2.94 -35.65 24.45
C GLU A 63 2.06 -36.93 24.46
N ASN A 64 0.80 -36.83 24.01
CA ASN A 64 -0.12 -37.95 23.89
C ASN A 64 -0.12 -38.62 22.50
N SER A 65 0.69 -38.14 21.56
CA SER A 65 0.78 -38.64 20.18
C SER A 65 2.20 -39.07 19.84
N GLN A 66 2.35 -40.20 19.13
CA GLN A 66 3.64 -40.79 18.80
C GLN A 66 4.48 -39.97 17.79
N GLU A 67 3.91 -38.89 17.24
CA GLU A 67 4.56 -38.06 16.22
C GLU A 67 5.06 -36.75 16.81
N THR A 68 6.34 -36.45 16.57
CA THR A 68 6.96 -35.18 16.95
C THR A 68 6.42 -34.04 16.09
N PRO A 69 6.04 -32.89 16.68
CA PRO A 69 5.50 -31.78 15.92
C PRO A 69 6.56 -31.27 14.94
N THR A 70 6.19 -31.22 13.67
CA THR A 70 7.00 -30.72 12.55
C THR A 70 6.31 -29.53 11.89
N ILE A 71 7.11 -28.57 11.42
CA ILE A 71 6.65 -27.35 10.73
C ILE A 71 5.82 -27.70 9.49
N GLU A 72 6.23 -28.69 8.69
CA GLU A 72 5.55 -29.10 7.46
C GLU A 72 4.07 -29.44 7.70
N LYS A 73 3.79 -30.24 8.73
CA LYS A 73 2.42 -30.64 9.08
C LYS A 73 1.63 -29.47 9.69
N MET A 74 2.27 -28.57 10.43
CA MET A 74 1.63 -27.32 10.87
C MET A 74 1.21 -26.46 9.67
N VAL A 75 2.10 -26.29 8.69
CA VAL A 75 1.82 -25.52 7.47
C VAL A 75 0.68 -26.14 6.69
N LEU A 76 0.62 -27.48 6.56
CA LEU A 76 -0.50 -28.18 5.91
C LEU A 76 -1.85 -27.90 6.60
N MET A 77 -1.88 -27.81 7.94
CA MET A 77 -3.13 -27.51 8.68
C MET A 77 -3.68 -26.11 8.44
N ILE A 78 -2.82 -25.13 8.14
CA ILE A 78 -3.20 -23.71 7.97
C ILE A 78 -3.08 -23.27 6.49
N ASN A 79 -2.74 -24.17 5.57
CA ASN A 79 -2.34 -23.82 4.21
C ASN A 79 -3.38 -22.96 3.49
N ASP A 80 -4.67 -23.29 3.61
CA ASP A 80 -5.76 -22.52 3.00
C ASP A 80 -5.82 -21.09 3.53
N ASP A 81 -5.63 -20.91 4.83
CA ASP A 81 -5.71 -19.60 5.49
C ASP A 81 -4.47 -18.76 5.16
N ILE A 82 -3.30 -19.39 5.05
CA ILE A 82 -2.07 -18.76 4.55
C ILE A 82 -2.27 -18.30 3.10
N LEU A 83 -2.79 -19.16 2.22
CA LEU A 83 -3.05 -18.82 0.83
C LEU A 83 -4.08 -17.71 0.71
N ASN A 84 -5.15 -17.75 1.49
CA ASN A 84 -6.16 -16.68 1.50
C ASN A 84 -5.59 -15.37 2.02
N HIS A 85 -4.75 -15.41 3.06
CA HIS A 85 -4.09 -14.21 3.57
C HIS A 85 -3.09 -13.63 2.56
N LEU A 86 -2.27 -14.47 1.92
CA LEU A 86 -1.35 -14.06 0.86
C LEU A 86 -2.11 -13.47 -0.33
N LYS A 87 -3.20 -14.10 -0.77
CA LYS A 87 -4.07 -13.57 -1.81
C LYS A 87 -4.65 -12.22 -1.40
N LYS A 88 -5.25 -12.12 -0.21
CA LYS A 88 -5.85 -10.86 0.26
C LYS A 88 -4.81 -9.74 0.30
N LYS A 89 -3.64 -10.01 0.87
CA LYS A 89 -2.54 -9.05 0.95
C LYS A 89 -2.02 -8.65 -0.43
N ASN A 90 -1.72 -9.62 -1.28
CA ASN A 90 -1.17 -9.36 -2.60
C ASN A 90 -2.17 -8.70 -3.55
N TYR A 91 -3.45 -9.06 -3.53
CA TYR A 91 -4.43 -8.43 -4.41
C TYR A 91 -4.88 -7.07 -3.85
N GLN A 92 -5.25 -6.98 -2.57
CA GLN A 92 -5.85 -5.75 -2.07
C GLN A 92 -4.81 -4.67 -1.80
N GLU A 93 -3.75 -4.99 -1.05
CA GLU A 93 -2.80 -3.96 -0.64
C GLU A 93 -1.89 -3.57 -1.80
N ASN A 94 -1.42 -4.53 -2.59
CA ASN A 94 -0.53 -4.23 -3.70
C ASN A 94 -1.24 -3.47 -4.82
N ASP A 95 -2.46 -3.87 -5.21
CA ASP A 95 -3.17 -3.20 -6.32
C ASP A 95 -3.57 -1.77 -5.93
N ILE A 96 -4.02 -1.57 -4.68
CA ILE A 96 -4.31 -0.23 -4.16
C ILE A 96 -3.04 0.63 -4.15
N THR A 97 -1.93 0.07 -3.66
CA THR A 97 -0.65 0.79 -3.61
C THR A 97 -0.14 1.11 -5.02
N ALA A 98 -0.23 0.16 -5.95
CA ALA A 98 0.16 0.36 -7.34
C ALA A 98 -0.69 1.46 -8.02
N CYS A 99 -2.00 1.48 -7.80
CA CYS A 99 -2.89 2.52 -8.30
C CYS A 99 -2.57 3.90 -7.70
N GLN A 100 -2.23 3.97 -6.41
CA GLN A 100 -1.79 5.21 -5.77
C GLN A 100 -0.46 5.69 -6.33
N LEU A 101 0.51 4.79 -6.54
CA LEU A 101 1.80 5.13 -7.14
C LEU A 101 1.66 5.63 -8.57
N GLU A 102 0.78 5.02 -9.37
CA GLU A 102 0.50 5.48 -10.74
C GLU A 102 -0.05 6.92 -10.75
N LYS A 103 -0.97 7.24 -9.83
CA LYS A 103 -1.48 8.60 -9.66
C LYS A 103 -0.40 9.59 -9.25
N GLU A 104 0.51 9.21 -8.35
CA GLU A 104 1.61 10.07 -7.93
C GLU A 104 2.65 10.30 -9.04
N VAL A 105 2.89 9.31 -9.90
CA VAL A 105 3.72 9.48 -11.09
C VAL A 105 3.09 10.49 -12.05
N ASP A 106 1.79 10.36 -12.33
CA ASP A 106 1.04 11.32 -13.15
C ASP A 106 1.08 12.73 -12.52
N ASN A 107 0.89 12.84 -11.20
CA ASN A 107 0.98 14.11 -10.47
C ASN A 107 2.38 14.74 -10.60
N GLY A 108 3.44 13.94 -10.47
CA GLY A 108 4.82 14.40 -10.62
C GLY A 108 5.13 14.92 -12.03
N GLN A 109 4.61 14.26 -13.07
CA GLN A 109 4.73 14.72 -14.46
C GLN A 109 4.02 16.06 -14.67
N ILE A 110 2.78 16.17 -14.20
CA ILE A 110 2.00 17.41 -14.27
C ILE A 110 2.69 18.54 -13.52
N LEU A 111 3.20 18.29 -12.31
CA LEU A 111 3.91 19.29 -11.52
C LEU A 111 5.16 19.80 -12.24
N ASN A 112 5.92 18.91 -12.87
CA ASN A 112 7.08 19.29 -13.68
C ASN A 112 6.68 20.15 -14.89
N LEU A 113 5.57 19.85 -15.56
CA LEU A 113 5.04 20.68 -16.65
C LEU A 113 4.61 22.05 -16.15
N LEU A 114 3.94 22.13 -15.00
CA LEU A 114 3.57 23.39 -14.39
C LEU A 114 4.79 24.25 -14.10
N PHE A 115 5.82 23.70 -13.46
CA PHE A 115 7.05 24.44 -13.20
C PHE A 115 7.69 24.95 -14.48
N LYS A 116 7.74 24.14 -15.55
CA LYS A 116 8.24 24.58 -16.86
C LYS A 116 7.37 25.69 -17.46
N LEU A 117 6.05 25.53 -17.44
CA LEU A 117 5.09 26.50 -17.98
C LEU A 117 5.24 27.85 -17.28
N PHE A 118 5.17 27.87 -15.94
CA PHE A 118 5.31 29.11 -15.16
C PHE A 118 6.69 29.75 -15.33
N SER A 119 7.77 28.95 -15.36
CA SER A 119 9.13 29.47 -15.57
C SER A 119 9.31 30.15 -16.94
N ILE A 120 8.60 29.69 -17.97
CA ILE A 120 8.69 30.26 -19.33
C ILE A 120 7.74 31.46 -19.49
N VAL A 121 6.49 31.32 -19.00
CA VAL A 121 5.45 32.35 -19.16
C VAL A 121 5.77 33.59 -18.34
N GLU A 122 6.20 33.44 -17.08
CA GLU A 122 6.40 34.54 -16.14
C GLU A 122 7.83 35.04 -16.08
N LYS A 123 8.70 34.59 -17.00
CA LYS A 123 10.10 35.00 -17.05
C LYS A 123 10.20 36.54 -17.08
N PRO A 124 10.75 37.18 -16.03
CA PRO A 124 10.90 38.62 -16.00
C PRO A 124 11.84 39.04 -17.13
N ASN A 125 11.46 40.10 -17.85
CA ASN A 125 12.24 40.65 -18.95
C ASN A 125 13.57 41.22 -18.43
N LEU A 126 14.58 40.37 -18.28
CA LEU A 126 15.93 40.79 -17.87
C LEU A 126 16.61 41.72 -18.89
N LEU A 127 16.09 41.81 -20.12
CA LEU A 127 16.76 42.49 -21.24
C LEU A 127 15.81 43.27 -22.16
N ASN A 128 14.81 44.01 -21.65
CA ASN A 128 14.02 44.99 -22.42
C ASN A 128 13.51 44.54 -23.82
N ASN A 129 13.44 43.24 -24.07
CA ASN A 129 13.15 42.63 -25.36
C ASN A 129 11.64 42.49 -25.44
N LYS A 130 10.97 43.57 -25.86
CA LYS A 130 9.53 43.58 -26.16
C LYS A 130 9.12 42.44 -27.11
N THR A 131 10.07 41.92 -27.88
CA THR A 131 9.88 40.79 -28.80
C THR A 131 9.46 39.50 -28.11
N TRP A 132 9.97 39.18 -26.91
CA TRP A 132 9.66 37.91 -26.20
C TRP A 132 8.16 37.76 -25.92
N ILE A 133 7.53 38.83 -25.42
CA ILE A 133 6.09 38.91 -25.12
C ILE A 133 5.25 38.83 -26.41
N THR A 134 5.78 39.34 -27.53
CA THR A 134 5.04 39.39 -28.81
C THR A 134 5.32 38.21 -29.75
N THR A 135 6.30 37.35 -29.46
CA THR A 135 6.56 36.15 -30.27
C THR A 135 5.42 35.15 -30.11
N GLY A 136 4.89 34.63 -31.23
CA GLY A 136 3.69 33.77 -31.26
C GLY A 136 3.73 32.57 -30.30
N ASN A 137 4.90 31.96 -30.09
CA ASN A 137 5.04 30.79 -29.21
C ASN A 137 4.88 31.13 -27.72
N HIS A 138 5.37 32.28 -27.25
CA HIS A 138 5.18 32.72 -25.85
C HIS A 138 3.74 33.13 -25.61
N ARG A 139 3.14 33.87 -26.57
CA ARG A 139 1.71 34.23 -26.51
C ARG A 139 0.80 32.99 -26.51
N LEU A 140 1.14 31.94 -27.26
CA LEU A 140 0.40 30.68 -27.26
C LEU A 140 0.42 30.01 -25.89
N LEU A 141 1.58 29.94 -25.22
CA LEU A 141 1.70 29.39 -23.87
C LEU A 141 0.97 30.25 -22.83
N GLN A 142 0.94 31.57 -23.02
CA GLN A 142 0.18 32.47 -22.16
C GLN A 142 -1.33 32.25 -22.30
N LEU A 143 -1.84 32.16 -23.53
CA LEU A 143 -3.26 31.84 -23.77
C LEU A 143 -3.63 30.45 -23.27
N PHE A 144 -2.74 29.46 -23.42
CA PHE A 144 -2.96 28.13 -22.85
C PHE A 144 -3.05 28.16 -21.32
N LYS A 145 -2.16 28.92 -20.66
CA LYS A 145 -2.23 29.14 -19.20
C LYS A 145 -3.58 29.75 -18.84
N ASP A 146 -4.00 30.78 -19.57
CA ASP A 146 -5.24 31.48 -19.27
C ASP A 146 -6.47 30.57 -19.48
N SER A 147 -6.50 29.77 -20.53
CA SER A 147 -7.54 28.78 -20.76
C SER A 147 -7.62 27.72 -19.65
N CYS A 148 -6.50 27.35 -19.02
CA CYS A 148 -6.48 26.36 -17.96
C CYS A 148 -6.83 26.95 -16.58
N PHE A 149 -6.31 28.13 -16.26
CA PHE A 149 -6.34 28.68 -14.89
C PHE A 149 -7.28 29.88 -14.69
N HIS A 150 -7.74 30.51 -15.77
CA HIS A 150 -8.71 31.61 -15.74
C HIS A 150 -10.07 31.17 -16.27
N GLN A 151 -10.58 30.05 -15.75
CA GLN A 151 -11.89 29.52 -16.13
C GLN A 151 -13.01 30.37 -15.49
N VAL A 152 -14.09 30.58 -16.23
CA VAL A 152 -15.27 31.33 -15.78
C VAL A 152 -16.54 30.52 -16.01
N ASP A 153 -17.49 30.63 -15.09
CA ASP A 153 -18.87 30.14 -15.20
C ASP A 153 -19.69 30.96 -16.22
N GLU A 154 -20.87 30.47 -16.60
CA GLU A 154 -21.90 31.18 -17.39
C GLU A 154 -22.21 32.57 -16.81
N ASN A 155 -22.05 32.78 -15.50
CA ASN A 155 -22.23 34.07 -14.82
C ASN A 155 -20.95 34.93 -14.75
N ASN A 156 -19.88 34.58 -15.48
CA ASN A 156 -18.56 35.20 -15.41
C ASN A 156 -17.89 35.17 -14.03
N LEU A 157 -18.27 34.23 -13.18
CA LEU A 157 -17.62 34.01 -11.88
C LEU A 157 -16.40 33.10 -12.05
N PRO A 158 -15.26 33.38 -11.37
CA PRO A 158 -14.08 32.55 -11.47
C PRO A 158 -14.35 31.17 -10.85
N VAL A 159 -14.11 30.11 -11.64
CA VAL A 159 -14.27 28.72 -11.20
C VAL A 159 -12.96 27.97 -11.44
N ILE A 160 -12.70 26.95 -10.62
CA ILE A 160 -11.55 26.07 -10.79
C ILE A 160 -12.07 24.66 -11.00
N ASP A 161 -12.16 24.22 -12.26
CA ASP A 161 -12.36 22.81 -12.59
C ASP A 161 -11.01 22.09 -12.63
N TYR A 162 -10.72 21.34 -11.58
CA TYR A 162 -9.50 20.53 -11.47
C TYR A 162 -9.40 19.46 -12.56
N LEU A 163 -10.53 18.87 -12.99
CA LEU A 163 -10.52 17.84 -14.02
C LEU A 163 -10.09 18.43 -15.36
N HIS A 164 -10.63 19.59 -15.73
CA HIS A 164 -10.24 20.31 -16.94
C HIS A 164 -8.74 20.64 -16.97
N VAL A 165 -8.19 21.14 -15.85
CA VAL A 165 -6.75 21.44 -15.74
C VAL A 165 -5.91 20.18 -15.93
N MET A 166 -6.25 19.10 -15.23
CA MET A 166 -5.50 17.84 -15.29
C MET A 166 -5.53 17.24 -16.70
N GLU A 167 -6.69 17.19 -17.35
CA GLU A 167 -6.83 16.67 -18.71
C GLU A 167 -6.06 17.51 -19.74
N SER A 168 -6.13 18.83 -19.63
CA SER A 168 -5.44 19.75 -20.54
C SER A 168 -3.93 19.62 -20.43
N LEU A 169 -3.39 19.46 -19.22
CA LEU A 169 -1.95 19.24 -19.01
C LEU A 169 -1.51 17.84 -19.45
N LYS A 170 -2.30 16.80 -19.19
CA LYS A 170 -2.00 15.43 -19.65
C LYS A 170 -2.01 15.31 -21.18
N LYS A 171 -2.87 16.06 -21.88
CA LYS A 171 -2.88 16.13 -23.35
C LYS A 171 -1.55 16.68 -23.90
N ILE A 172 -0.99 17.69 -23.24
CA ILE A 172 0.33 18.25 -23.59
C ILE A 172 1.45 17.25 -23.29
N ASP A 173 1.44 16.62 -22.11
CA ASP A 173 2.51 15.72 -21.69
C ASP A 173 2.67 14.52 -22.63
N ARG A 174 1.55 13.90 -23.01
CA ARG A 174 1.55 12.67 -23.81
C ARG A 174 1.78 12.91 -25.31
N TYR A 175 2.13 14.14 -25.72
CA TYR A 175 2.24 14.55 -27.13
C TYR A 175 1.06 14.03 -27.97
N MET A 176 -0.15 14.06 -27.38
CA MET A 176 -1.34 13.57 -28.05
C MET A 176 -1.65 14.54 -29.19
N ASN A 177 -1.69 14.03 -30.43
CA ASN A 177 -2.10 14.78 -31.62
C ASN A 177 -3.60 15.11 -31.58
N GLN A 178 -4.05 15.84 -30.55
CA GLN A 178 -5.40 16.33 -30.38
C GLN A 178 -5.37 17.86 -30.32
N ASN A 179 -6.20 18.51 -31.13
CA ASN A 179 -6.28 19.97 -31.17
C ASN A 179 -6.93 20.48 -29.87
N CYS A 180 -6.20 21.26 -29.08
CA CYS A 180 -6.77 22.04 -27.98
C CYS A 180 -7.32 23.36 -28.54
N LEU A 181 -8.62 23.61 -28.37
CA LEU A 181 -9.23 24.91 -28.65
C LEU A 181 -8.84 25.87 -27.53
N ILE A 182 -8.11 26.93 -27.89
CA ILE A 182 -7.68 27.97 -26.97
C ILE A 182 -8.58 29.18 -27.26
N TYR A 183 -9.44 29.53 -26.31
CA TYR A 183 -10.28 30.73 -26.41
C TYR A 183 -9.52 31.94 -25.85
N THR A 184 -9.71 33.09 -26.47
CA THR A 184 -9.18 34.39 -26.03
C THR A 184 -10.13 35.10 -25.07
#